data_AF-A0A970BFS0-F1
#
_entry.id   AF-A0A970BFS0-F1
#
_cell.length_a   1.000
_cell.length_b   1.000
_cell.length_c   1.000
_cell.angle_alpha   90.00
_cell.angle_beta   90.00
_cell.angle_gamma   90.00
#
_symmetry.space_group_name_H-M   'P 1'
#
loop_
_entity.id
_entity.type
_entity.pdbx_description
1 polymer ?
#
loop_
_entity_poly.entity_id
_entity_poly.type
_entity_poly.pdbx_seq_one_letter_code
_entity_poly.pdbx_strand_id
1 'polypeptide(L)'
;YKSDYFTIEGQNFIKPKKYILFNPEKDSMKEVDNNKFFYLGNERFQFVSIRHKVDTCSVTCFDKLQFIEADKLSSDEQLYIENIVKELDVWDIRAIYLDPQIELHPYYKVYIVVPSPESNLIYEVDWDYTGIRGLHSKPSAM
;
A
#
# COMPACT_ATOMS: atom_id res chain seq x y z
N TYR A 1 0.52 6.75 15.65
CA TYR A 1 1.81 6.67 14.93
C TYR A 1 1.87 5.32 14.25
N LYS A 2 1.89 5.27 12.91
CA LYS A 2 2.22 4.02 12.23
C LYS A 2 3.73 3.92 12.11
N SER A 3 4.26 2.77 12.53
CA SER A 3 5.68 2.48 12.56
C SER A 3 6.23 2.29 11.14
N ASP A 4 7.47 2.72 10.88
CA ASP A 4 8.24 2.35 9.69
C ASP A 4 8.58 0.84 9.64
N TYR A 5 8.13 0.10 10.65
CA TYR A 5 8.37 -1.32 10.84
C TYR A 5 7.04 -2.09 10.95
N PHE A 6 7.10 -3.38 10.65
CA PHE A 6 6.10 -4.37 11.02
C PHE A 6 6.77 -5.53 11.76
N THR A 7 5.99 -6.32 12.48
CA THR A 7 6.50 -7.41 13.31
C THR A 7 5.88 -8.73 12.86
N ILE A 8 6.71 -9.76 12.69
CA ILE A 8 6.28 -11.15 12.49
C ILE A 8 7.02 -12.00 13.53
N GLU A 9 6.29 -12.78 14.34
CA GLU A 9 6.87 -13.66 15.38
C GLU A 9 7.90 -12.95 16.30
N GLY A 10 7.60 -11.71 16.68
CA GLY A 10 8.48 -10.90 17.54
C GLY A 10 9.71 -10.29 16.85
N GLN A 11 9.94 -10.58 15.57
CA GLN A 11 11.00 -9.97 14.76
C GLN A 11 10.50 -8.75 14.00
N ASN A 12 11.28 -7.67 14.01
CA ASN A 12 10.92 -6.41 13.36
C ASN A 12 11.54 -6.29 11.97
N PHE A 13 10.72 -5.89 11.00
CA PHE A 13 11.08 -5.71 9.61
C PHE A 13 10.82 -4.28 9.18
N ILE A 14 11.76 -3.67 8.46
CA ILE A 14 11.56 -2.35 7.86
C ILE A 14 10.60 -2.49 6.69
N LYS A 15 9.60 -1.60 6.60
CA LYS A 15 8.67 -1.55 5.47
C LYS A 15 9.38 -1.06 4.21
N PRO A 16 9.37 -1.84 3.11
CA PRO A 16 9.83 -1.33 1.83
C PRO A 16 9.00 -0.13 1.37
N LYS A 17 9.68 0.88 0.81
CA LYS A 17 9.03 2.05 0.21
C LYS A 17 8.61 1.73 -1.21
N LYS A 18 7.36 2.03 -1.56
CA LYS A 18 6.80 1.83 -2.91
C LYS A 18 6.29 3.17 -3.43
N TYR A 19 6.69 3.52 -4.65
CA TYR A 19 6.28 4.76 -5.31
C TYR A 19 5.38 4.44 -6.48
N ILE A 20 4.24 5.10 -6.57
CA ILE A 20 3.29 4.95 -7.66
C ILE A 20 3.12 6.30 -8.32
N LEU A 21 3.25 6.33 -9.65
CA LEU A 21 3.04 7.54 -10.42
C LEU A 21 1.55 7.70 -10.71
N PHE A 22 0.96 8.80 -10.26
CA PHE A 22 -0.43 9.14 -10.56
C PHE A 22 -0.55 9.59 -12.02
N ASN A 23 -1.44 8.93 -12.76
CA ASN A 23 -1.76 9.27 -14.14
C ASN A 23 -3.18 9.84 -14.23
N PRO A 24 -3.35 11.15 -14.49
CA PRO A 24 -4.68 11.78 -14.55
C PRO A 24 -5.58 11.28 -15.69
N GLU A 25 -5.03 10.57 -16.69
CA GLU A 25 -5.81 9.98 -17.78
C GLU A 25 -6.50 8.65 -17.39
N LYS A 26 -6.00 7.98 -16.34
CA LYS A 26 -6.41 6.63 -15.94
C LYS A 26 -6.88 6.55 -14.50
N ASP A 27 -6.27 7.34 -13.63
CA ASP A 27 -6.49 7.34 -12.20
C ASP A 27 -7.47 8.45 -11.80
N SER A 28 -8.06 8.31 -10.61
CA SER A 28 -8.90 9.36 -10.06
C SER A 28 -8.51 9.70 -8.62
N MET A 29 -8.70 10.95 -8.25
CA MET A 29 -8.48 11.45 -6.90
C MET A 29 -9.71 12.24 -6.46
N LYS A 30 -10.17 11.99 -5.24
CA LYS A 30 -11.22 12.77 -4.57
C LYS A 30 -10.66 13.44 -3.34
N GLU A 31 -11.09 14.66 -3.07
CA GLU A 31 -10.74 15.40 -1.87
C GLU A 31 -11.99 15.64 -1.02
N VAL A 32 -11.91 15.27 0.27
CA VAL A 32 -12.99 15.45 1.26
C VAL A 32 -12.33 15.83 2.57
N ASP A 33 -12.72 16.96 3.16
CA ASP A 33 -12.21 17.45 4.46
C ASP A 33 -10.68 17.45 4.56
N ASN A 34 -10.00 17.97 3.54
CA ASN A 34 -8.53 18.00 3.39
C ASN A 34 -7.85 16.61 3.31
N ASN A 35 -8.61 15.53 3.31
CA ASN A 35 -8.10 14.18 3.03
C ASN A 35 -8.21 13.89 1.53
N LYS A 36 -7.31 13.06 1.01
CA LYS A 36 -7.32 12.66 -0.40
C LYS A 36 -7.50 11.16 -0.51
N PHE A 37 -8.39 10.77 -1.41
CA PHE A 37 -8.69 9.38 -1.73
C PHE A 37 -8.27 9.15 -3.16
N PHE A 38 -7.28 8.30 -3.36
CA PHE A 38 -6.76 7.97 -4.67
C PHE A 38 -7.27 6.59 -5.08
N TYR A 39 -7.68 6.47 -6.33
CA TYR A 39 -8.14 5.24 -6.96
C TYR A 39 -7.25 5.00 -8.17
N LEU A 40 -6.33 4.02 -8.06
CA LEU A 40 -5.36 3.68 -9.10
C LEU A 40 -5.52 2.20 -9.44
N GLY A 41 -5.98 1.91 -10.66
CA GLY A 41 -6.34 0.54 -11.05
C GLY A 41 -7.41 -0.06 -10.13
N ASN A 42 -7.15 -1.25 -9.58
CA ASN A 42 -8.03 -1.90 -8.60
C ASN A 42 -7.72 -1.54 -7.14
N GLU A 43 -6.75 -0.66 -6.90
CA GLU A 43 -6.29 -0.32 -5.55
C GLU A 43 -6.82 1.04 -5.07
N ARG A 44 -6.92 1.17 -3.75
CA ARG A 44 -7.41 2.38 -3.08
C ARG A 44 -6.43 2.86 -2.05
N PHE A 45 -6.22 4.17 -2.02
CA PHE A 45 -5.27 4.77 -1.10
C PHE A 45 -5.85 6.01 -0.44
N GLN A 46 -5.50 6.20 0.83
CA GLN A 46 -5.98 7.32 1.62
C GLN A 46 -4.80 8.15 2.14
N PHE A 47 -4.78 9.42 1.77
CA PHE A 47 -4.02 10.45 2.44
C PHE A 47 -4.87 11.10 3.54
N VAL A 48 -4.42 11.00 4.78
CA VAL A 48 -5.05 11.63 5.94
C VAL A 48 -4.19 12.80 6.40
N SER A 49 -4.67 14.02 6.19
CA SER A 49 -3.87 15.25 6.35
C SER A 49 -3.27 15.43 7.75
N ILE A 50 -3.99 15.03 8.80
CA ILE A 50 -3.53 15.13 10.18
C ILE A 50 -2.44 14.11 10.55
N ARG A 51 -2.24 13.07 9.73
CA ARG A 51 -1.37 11.92 10.05
C ARG A 51 -0.22 11.76 9.06
N HIS A 52 -0.45 12.10 7.81
CA HIS A 52 0.47 11.82 6.72
C HIS A 52 1.26 13.04 6.30
N LYS A 53 2.41 12.79 5.69
CA LYS A 53 3.28 13.84 5.16
C LYS A 53 3.03 14.03 3.67
N VAL A 54 3.13 15.28 3.25
CA VAL A 54 3.27 15.66 1.84
C VAL A 54 4.67 16.22 1.68
N ASP A 55 5.38 15.76 0.66
CA ASP A 55 6.71 16.24 0.31
C ASP A 55 6.71 16.73 -1.13
N THR A 56 7.77 17.44 -1.51
CA THR A 56 8.02 17.86 -2.90
C THR A 56 9.31 17.21 -3.39
N CYS A 57 9.31 16.77 -4.65
CA CYS A 57 10.49 16.17 -5.27
C CYS A 57 10.78 16.90 -6.58
N SER A 58 12.03 17.36 -6.70
CA SER A 58 12.53 17.95 -7.95
C SER A 58 12.57 16.91 -9.06
N VAL A 59 12.62 17.34 -10.32
CA VAL A 59 12.69 16.45 -11.49
C VAL A 59 13.88 15.48 -11.38
N THR A 60 15.05 15.96 -10.96
CA THR A 60 16.24 15.11 -10.73
C THR A 60 16.10 14.08 -9.62
N CYS A 61 15.24 14.34 -8.62
CA CYS A 61 14.90 13.38 -7.57
C CYS A 61 13.92 12.33 -8.12
N PHE A 62 12.99 12.76 -8.97
CA PHE A 62 11.95 11.93 -9.56
C PHE A 62 12.53 10.81 -10.44
N ASP A 63 13.54 11.11 -11.27
CA ASP A 63 14.18 10.11 -12.16
C ASP A 63 14.89 8.98 -11.40
N LYS A 64 15.15 9.16 -10.10
CA LYS A 64 15.77 8.14 -9.24
C LYS A 64 14.74 7.25 -8.56
N LEU A 65 13.46 7.60 -8.61
CA LEU A 65 12.39 6.81 -8.02
C LEU A 65 12.08 5.61 -8.91
N GLN A 66 11.96 4.45 -8.28
CA GLN A 66 11.48 3.25 -8.94
C GLN A 66 9.97 3.17 -8.77
N PHE A 67 9.26 3.37 -9.88
CA PHE A 67 7.80 3.33 -9.90
C PHE A 67 7.31 1.89 -10.10
N ILE A 68 6.28 1.55 -9.34
CA ILE A 68 5.51 0.31 -9.50
C ILE A 68 4.09 0.65 -9.97
N GLU A 69 3.50 -0.22 -10.78
CA GLU A 69 2.09 -0.14 -11.15
C GLU A 69 1.22 -0.55 -9.93
N ALA A 70 0.18 0.21 -9.64
CA ALA A 70 -0.70 -0.05 -8.50
C ALA A 70 -1.25 -1.49 -8.50
N ASP A 71 -1.66 -2.00 -9.66
CA ASP A 71 -2.23 -3.35 -9.82
C ASP A 71 -1.26 -4.48 -9.44
N LYS A 72 0.06 -4.23 -9.37
CA LYS A 72 1.06 -5.22 -8.97
C LYS A 72 1.32 -5.24 -7.47
N LEU A 73 0.85 -4.23 -6.73
CA LEU A 73 1.15 -4.11 -5.29
C LEU A 73 0.67 -5.31 -4.50
N SER A 74 -0.58 -5.74 -4.69
CA SER A 74 -1.16 -6.89 -3.99
C SER A 74 -0.35 -8.18 -4.21
N SER A 75 -0.04 -8.52 -5.46
CA SER A 75 0.75 -9.71 -5.77
C SER A 75 2.18 -9.63 -5.25
N ASP A 76 2.80 -8.45 -5.33
CA ASP A 76 4.17 -8.24 -4.87
C ASP A 76 4.27 -8.26 -3.34
N GLU A 77 3.27 -7.72 -2.63
CA GLU A 77 3.20 -7.80 -1.16
C GLU A 77 3.01 -9.25 -0.71
N GLN A 78 2.15 -10.01 -1.40
CA GLN A 78 1.99 -11.43 -1.12
C GLN A 78 3.33 -12.17 -1.28
N LEU A 79 4.01 -12.02 -2.41
CA LEU A 79 5.29 -12.70 -2.64
C LEU A 79 6.36 -12.30 -1.59
N TYR A 80 6.40 -11.02 -1.22
CA TYR A 80 7.34 -10.51 -0.22
C TYR A 80 7.14 -11.18 1.14
N ILE A 81 5.89 -11.26 1.61
CA ILE A 81 5.59 -11.86 2.92
C ILE A 81 5.74 -13.39 2.89
N GLU A 82 5.39 -14.06 1.78
CA GLU A 82 5.68 -15.48 1.62
C GLU A 82 7.17 -15.80 1.73
N ASN A 83 8.04 -14.93 1.19
CA ASN A 83 9.48 -15.10 1.29
C ASN A 83 9.98 -14.88 2.73
N ILE A 84 9.51 -13.84 3.41
CA ILE A 84 9.86 -13.61 4.82
C ILE A 84 9.45 -14.79 5.68
N VAL A 85 8.22 -15.30 5.52
CA VAL A 85 7.76 -16.43 6.32
C VAL A 85 8.61 -17.68 6.06
N LYS A 86 8.98 -17.95 4.80
CA LYS A 86 9.88 -19.06 4.47
C LYS A 86 11.25 -18.91 5.14
N GLU A 87 11.80 -17.69 5.19
CA GLU A 87 13.08 -17.42 5.87
C GLU A 87 12.99 -17.61 7.38
N LEU A 88 11.83 -17.32 7.97
CA LEU A 88 11.58 -17.43 9.41
C LEU A 88 11.09 -18.82 9.86
N ASP A 89 10.88 -19.76 8.93
CA ASP A 89 10.31 -21.09 9.19
C ASP A 89 8.95 -21.04 9.94
N VAL A 90 8.11 -20.04 9.63
CA VAL A 90 6.79 -19.90 10.28
C VAL A 90 5.79 -20.87 9.65
N TRP A 91 5.24 -21.77 10.48
CA TRP A 91 4.39 -22.88 10.07
C TRP A 91 3.02 -22.44 9.49
N ASP A 92 2.45 -21.33 9.96
CA ASP A 92 1.10 -20.91 9.57
C ASP A 92 1.06 -19.51 8.96
N ILE A 93 1.39 -19.43 7.66
CA ILE A 93 1.25 -18.23 6.83
C ILE A 93 -0.18 -17.67 6.87
N ARG A 94 -1.20 -18.53 6.98
CA ARG A 94 -2.60 -18.09 6.86
C ARG A 94 -3.00 -17.24 8.06
N ALA A 95 -2.45 -17.49 9.24
CA ALA A 95 -2.68 -16.67 10.42
C ALA A 95 -2.17 -15.22 10.24
N ILE A 96 -1.10 -15.02 9.47
CA ILE A 96 -0.50 -13.70 9.20
C ILE A 96 -1.34 -12.90 8.18
N TYR A 97 -1.93 -13.56 7.19
CA TYR A 97 -2.76 -12.90 6.16
C TYR A 97 -4.23 -12.76 6.54
N LEU A 98 -4.77 -13.65 7.37
CA LEU A 98 -6.19 -13.69 7.72
C LEU A 98 -6.50 -13.01 9.04
N ASP A 99 -5.55 -12.30 9.65
CA ASP A 99 -5.83 -11.54 10.87
C ASP A 99 -6.95 -10.51 10.57
N PRO A 100 -8.15 -10.70 11.14
CA PRO A 100 -9.30 -9.86 10.85
C PRO A 100 -9.12 -8.43 11.38
N GLN A 101 -8.06 -8.14 12.15
CA GLN A 101 -7.70 -6.80 12.62
C GLN A 101 -6.87 -6.00 11.61
N ILE A 102 -6.36 -6.64 10.55
CA ILE A 102 -5.61 -5.95 9.49
C ILE A 102 -6.62 -5.33 8.52
N GLU A 103 -6.95 -4.06 8.77
CA GLU A 103 -7.82 -3.26 7.89
C GLU A 103 -7.05 -2.65 6.70
N LEU A 104 -5.72 -2.61 6.79
CA LEU A 104 -4.83 -1.91 5.87
C LEU A 104 -3.62 -2.78 5.56
N HIS A 105 -3.10 -2.68 4.34
CA HIS A 105 -1.87 -3.38 3.93
C HIS A 105 -0.68 -2.90 4.78
N PRO A 106 -0.17 -3.71 5.73
CA PRO A 106 0.73 -3.20 6.76
C PRO A 106 2.20 -3.32 6.37
N TYR A 107 2.53 -3.99 5.26
CA TYR A 107 3.90 -4.43 4.99
C TYR A 107 4.69 -3.46 4.11
N TYR A 108 4.00 -2.63 3.32
CA TYR A 108 4.61 -1.56 2.54
C TYR A 108 4.35 -0.17 3.09
N LYS A 109 5.28 0.73 2.79
CA LYS A 109 5.09 2.17 2.92
C LYS A 109 4.87 2.75 1.53
N VAL A 110 3.63 3.17 1.24
CA VAL A 110 3.23 3.57 -0.10
C VAL A 110 3.24 5.09 -0.25
N TYR A 111 3.77 5.54 -1.38
CA TYR A 111 3.84 6.94 -1.77
C TYR A 111 3.20 7.13 -3.14
N ILE A 112 2.26 8.07 -3.24
CA ILE A 112 1.68 8.48 -4.52
C ILE A 112 2.36 9.76 -4.97
N VAL A 113 2.94 9.71 -6.16
CA VAL A 113 3.61 10.85 -6.79
C VAL A 113 2.67 11.47 -7.80
N VAL A 114 2.23 12.70 -7.54
CA VAL A 114 1.36 13.48 -8.42
C VAL A 114 2.21 14.50 -9.18
N PRO A 115 2.34 14.37 -10.51
CA PRO A 115 3.06 15.34 -11.31
C PRO A 115 2.40 16.72 -11.25
N SER A 116 3.21 17.78 -11.13
CA SER A 116 2.73 19.15 -11.30
C SER A 116 3.71 19.97 -12.15
N PRO A 117 3.26 21.10 -12.74
CA PRO A 117 4.10 21.92 -13.60
C PRO A 117 5.36 22.46 -12.93
N GLU A 118 5.35 22.67 -11.62
CA GLU A 118 6.44 23.32 -10.87
C GLU A 118 7.28 22.31 -10.05
N SER A 119 6.63 21.31 -9.45
CA SER A 119 7.31 20.26 -8.67
C SER A 119 6.41 19.04 -8.46
N ASN A 120 6.98 17.83 -8.37
CA ASN A 120 6.16 16.64 -8.12
C ASN A 120 5.77 16.59 -6.64
N LEU A 121 4.47 16.39 -6.37
CA LEU A 121 3.96 16.21 -5.01
C LEU A 121 4.03 14.73 -4.64
N ILE A 122 4.55 14.42 -3.45
CA ILE A 122 4.64 13.07 -2.93
C ILE A 122 3.76 12.96 -1.70
N TYR A 123 2.71 12.14 -1.81
CA TYR A 123 1.79 11.85 -0.71
C TYR A 123 2.17 10.53 -0.05
N GLU A 124 2.48 10.54 1.25
CA GLU A 124 2.47 9.33 2.05
C GLU A 124 1.02 8.88 2.26
N VAL A 125 0.69 7.64 1.90
CA VAL A 125 -0.69 7.16 1.92
C VAL A 125 -0.82 5.86 2.69
N ASP A 126 -2.02 5.66 3.24
CA ASP A 126 -2.48 4.35 3.65
C ASP A 126 -2.99 3.62 2.41
N TRP A 127 -2.70 2.32 2.34
CA TRP A 127 -3.23 1.45 1.30
C TRP A 127 -4.37 0.61 1.88
N ASP A 128 -5.56 0.88 1.38
CA ASP A 128 -6.78 0.23 1.83
C ASP A 128 -6.87 -1.18 1.23
N TYR A 129 -7.28 -2.15 2.06
CA TYR A 129 -7.53 -3.50 1.58
C TYR A 129 -8.78 -3.52 0.69
N THR A 130 -8.61 -3.79 -0.61
CA THR A 130 -9.72 -3.86 -1.58
C THR A 130 -10.28 -5.27 -1.78
N GLY A 131 -9.63 -6.29 -1.21
CA GLY A 131 -10.04 -7.69 -1.34
C GLY A 131 -11.34 -8.03 -0.60
N ILE A 132 -12.18 -8.85 -1.22
CA ILE A 132 -13.20 -9.61 -0.49
C ILE A 132 -12.42 -10.61 0.37
N ARG A 133 -12.52 -10.49 1.71
CA ARG A 133 -12.06 -11.55 2.64
C ARG A 133 -12.64 -12.87 2.11
N GLY A 134 -11.79 -13.81 1.72
CA GLY A 134 -12.19 -15.05 1.07
C GLY A 134 -13.35 -15.74 1.80
N LEU A 135 -14.57 -15.48 1.34
CA LEU A 135 -15.77 -16.27 1.55
C LEU A 135 -16.28 -16.58 0.15
N HIS A 136 -15.58 -17.48 -0.54
CA HIS A 136 -16.34 -18.55 -1.16
C HIS A 136 -16.93 -19.35 0.00
N SER A 137 -18.07 -18.91 0.53
CA SER A 137 -19.02 -19.88 1.01
C SER A 137 -19.25 -20.80 -0.18
N LYS A 138 -18.94 -22.09 -0.02
CA LYS A 138 -19.57 -23.10 -0.87
C LYS A 138 -21.06 -22.72 -0.92
N PRO A 139 -21.71 -22.65 -2.08
CA PRO A 139 -23.15 -22.68 -2.07
C PRO A 139 -23.52 -23.91 -1.25
N SER A 140 -24.21 -23.71 -0.13
CA SER A 140 -24.79 -24.81 0.61
C SER A 140 -25.73 -25.50 -0.37
N ALA A 141 -25.31 -26.67 -0.86
CA ALA A 141 -26.21 -27.60 -1.47
C ALA A 141 -27.08 -28.15 -0.32
N MET A 142 -28.28 -27.61 -0.19
CA MET A 142 -29.52 -28.31 0.16
C MET A 142 -30.70 -27.35 0.06
#